data_AF-A0A095ZGC2-F1
#
_entry.id   AF-A0A095ZGC2-F1
#
_cell.length_a   1.000
_cell.length_b   1.000
_cell.length_c   1.000
_cell.angle_alpha   90.00
_cell.angle_beta   90.00
_cell.angle_gamma   90.00
#
_symmetry.space_group_name_H-M   'P 1'
#
loop_
_entity.id
_entity.type
_entity.pdbx_description
1 polymer ?
#
loop_
_entity_poly.entity_id
_entity_poly.type
_entity_poly.pdbx_seq_one_letter_code
_entity_poly.pdbx_strand_id
1 'polypeptide(L)' 'MFFIIGGVILFLILKILSVPFKIIFKLVVNAIAGAVLLLIVNLFLSNFGAIVPLTNLNCILVGIFGVPAVIVLVIYYVM' A
#
# COMPACT_ATOMS: atom_id res chain seq x y z
N MET A 1 -14.16 -42.76 3.58
CA MET A 1 -15.16 -41.68 3.74
C MET A 1 -14.58 -40.45 4.46
N PHE A 2 -14.06 -40.59 5.69
CA PHE A 2 -13.63 -39.46 6.54
C PHE A 2 -12.43 -38.65 6.02
N PHE A 3 -11.46 -39.28 5.37
CA PHE A 3 -10.28 -38.58 4.80
C PHE A 3 -10.64 -37.56 3.69
N ILE A 4 -11.68 -37.86 2.89
CA ILE A 4 -12.14 -36.97 1.82
C ILE A 4 -12.82 -35.73 2.42
N ILE A 5 -13.66 -35.94 3.44
CA ILE A 5 -14.37 -34.86 4.16
C ILE A 5 -13.37 -33.93 4.85
N GLY A 6 -12.36 -34.48 5.53
CA GLY A 6 -11.29 -33.69 6.15
C GLY A 6 -10.48 -32.88 5.13
N GLY A 7 -10.14 -33.47 3.98
CA GLY A 7 -9.43 -32.79 2.91
C GLY A 7 -10.22 -31.61 2.31
N VAL A 8 -11.53 -31.78 2.11
CA VAL A 8 -12.41 -30.71 1.59
C VAL A 8 -12.53 -29.55 2.59
N ILE A 9 -12.67 -29.85 3.88
CA ILE A 9 -12.71 -28.84 4.95
C ILE A 9 -11.41 -28.02 4.99
N LEU A 10 -10.26 -28.70 4.90
CA LEU A 10 -8.95 -28.05 4.99
C LEU A 10 -8.68 -27.17 3.77
N PHE A 11 -9.11 -27.61 2.58
CA PHE A 11 -9.04 -26.82 1.36
C PHE A 11 -9.87 -25.53 1.44
N LEU A 12 -11.07 -25.58 2.03
CA LEU A 12 -11.91 -24.40 2.25
C LEU A 12 -11.24 -23.37 3.17
N ILE A 13 -10.64 -23.82 4.27
CA ILE A 13 -9.94 -22.97 5.24
C ILE A 13 -8.73 -22.29 4.59
N LEU A 14 -7.91 -23.06 3.87
CA LEU A 14 -6.74 -22.53 3.15
C LEU A 14 -7.13 -21.52 2.08
N LYS A 15 -8.26 -21.76 1.38
CA LYS A 15 -8.77 -20.85 0.37
C LYS A 15 -9.25 -19.54 0.99
N ILE A 16 -9.97 -19.59 2.11
CA ILE A 16 -10.42 -18.39 2.82
C ILE A 16 -9.24 -17.56 3.33
N LEU A 17 -8.19 -18.22 3.82
CA LEU A 17 -6.99 -17.56 4.34
C LEU A 17 -6.09 -17.00 3.23
N SER A 18 -6.10 -17.59 2.03
CA SER A 18 -5.32 -17.07 0.89
C SER A 18 -5.85 -15.74 0.34
N VAL A 19 -7.14 -15.42 0.53
CA VAL A 19 -7.75 -14.17 0.06
C VAL A 19 -7.13 -12.93 0.74
N PRO A 20 -7.05 -12.83 2.09
CA PRO A 20 -6.45 -11.66 2.75
C PRO A 20 -4.97 -11.51 2.43
N PHE A 21 -4.21 -12.61 2.29
CA PHE A 21 -2.79 -12.55 1.94
C PHE A 21 -2.56 -11.89 0.57
N LYS A 22 -3.39 -12.16 -0.44
CA LYS A 22 -3.29 -11.51 -1.75
C LYS A 22 -3.58 -10.00 -1.68
N ILE A 23 -4.50 -9.59 -0.82
CA ILE A 23 -4.87 -8.18 -0.63
C ILE A 23 -3.73 -7.43 0.07
N ILE A 24 -3.17 -7.99 1.13
CA ILE A 24 -2.02 -7.42 1.84
C ILE A 24 -0.84 -7.28 0.89
N PHE A 25 -0.56 -8.28 0.06
CA PHE A 25 0.56 -8.19 -0.89
C PHE A 25 0.37 -7.07 -1.91
N LYS A 26 -0.85 -6.90 -2.46
CA LYS A 26 -1.18 -5.76 -3.33
C LYS A 26 -1.02 -4.43 -2.61
N LEU A 27 -1.47 -4.32 -1.37
CA LEU A 27 -1.33 -3.10 -0.56
C LEU A 27 0.14 -2.77 -0.31
N VAL A 28 0.97 -3.75 0.06
CA VAL A 28 2.41 -3.57 0.30
C VAL A 28 3.11 -3.08 -0.98
N VAL A 29 2.84 -3.68 -2.13
CA VAL A 29 3.44 -3.22 -3.40
C VAL A 29 3.00 -1.79 -3.73
N ASN A 30 1.72 -1.46 -3.51
CA ASN A 30 1.21 -0.12 -3.77
C ASN A 30 1.77 0.93 -2.79
N ALA A 31 1.98 0.55 -1.53
CA ALA A 31 2.62 1.33 -0.48
C ALA A 31 4.08 1.64 -0.82
N ILE A 32 4.84 0.61 -1.23
CA ILE A 32 6.26 0.77 -1.61
C ILE A 32 6.35 1.68 -2.84
N ALA A 33 5.54 1.43 -3.87
CA ALA A 33 5.51 2.27 -5.07
C ALA A 33 5.17 3.74 -4.72
N GLY A 34 4.18 3.97 -3.86
CA GLY A 34 3.83 5.30 -3.37
C GLY A 34 4.98 5.96 -2.60
N ALA A 35 5.61 5.27 -1.66
CA ALA A 35 6.74 5.80 -0.88
C ALA A 35 7.95 6.14 -1.77
N VAL A 36 8.29 5.27 -2.72
CA VAL A 36 9.37 5.50 -3.69
C VAL A 36 9.06 6.71 -4.56
N LEU A 37 7.83 6.82 -5.06
CA LEU A 37 7.41 7.97 -5.85
C LEU A 37 7.48 9.27 -5.04
N LEU A 38 7.03 9.25 -3.78
CA LEU A 38 7.11 10.40 -2.88
C LEU A 38 8.55 10.85 -2.64
N LEU A 39 9.48 9.91 -2.43
CA LEU A 39 10.90 10.22 -2.28
C LEU A 39 11.47 10.89 -3.53
N ILE A 40 11.18 10.33 -4.71
CA ILE A 40 11.62 10.90 -6.00
C ILE A 40 11.05 12.31 -6.16
N VAL A 41 9.74 12.49 -5.93
CA VAL A 41 9.10 13.79 -6.05
C VAL A 41 9.65 14.79 -5.03
N ASN A 42 9.90 14.38 -3.79
CA ASN A 42 10.47 15.25 -2.75
C ASN A 42 11.89 15.73 -3.11
N LEU A 43 12.70 14.90 -3.79
CA LEU A 43 14.01 15.32 -4.32
C LEU A 43 13.86 16.43 -5.37
N PHE A 44 12.86 16.34 -6.25
CA PHE A 44 12.58 17.40 -7.22
C PHE A 44 12.01 18.65 -6.52
N LEU A 45 11.00 18.49 -5.67
CA LEU A 45 10.32 19.56 -4.93
C LEU A 45 11.25 20.35 -4.00
N SER A 46 12.25 19.69 -3.41
CA SER A 46 13.28 20.36 -2.61
C SER A 46 14.04 21.43 -3.41
N ASN A 47 14.17 21.29 -4.74
CA ASN A 47 14.77 22.34 -5.59
C ASN A 47 13.82 23.53 -5.82
N PHE A 48 12.52 23.32 -5.63
CA PHE A 48 11.47 24.33 -5.76
C PHE A 48 11.04 24.93 -4.39
N GLY A 49 11.69 24.54 -3.28
CA GLY A 49 11.39 25.04 -1.94
C GLY A 49 10.15 24.43 -1.27
N ALA A 50 9.53 23.40 -1.88
CA ALA A 50 8.43 22.65 -1.30
C ALA A 50 8.93 21.31 -0.75
N ILE A 51 8.38 20.84 0.36
CA ILE A 51 8.72 19.53 0.95
C ILE A 51 7.42 18.89 1.41
N VAL A 52 7.19 17.64 1.00
CA VAL A 52 6.08 16.83 1.52
C VAL A 52 6.60 16.04 2.72
N PRO A 53 6.22 16.38 3.96
CA PRO A 53 6.71 15.68 5.14
C PRO A 53 6.10 14.28 5.25
N LEU A 54 6.94 13.31 5.58
CA LEU A 54 6.56 11.92 5.87
C LEU A 54 6.08 11.80 7.33
N THR A 55 4.91 12.36 7.62
CA THR A 55 4.24 12.17 8.92
C THR A 55 3.56 10.80 9.00
N ASN A 56 3.26 10.33 10.23
CA ASN A 56 2.56 9.05 10.44
C ASN A 56 1.27 8.95 9.61
N LEU A 57 0.50 10.03 9.51
CA LEU A 57 -0.74 10.08 8.72
C LEU A 57 -0.46 9.96 7.22
N ASN A 58 0.52 10.71 6.71
CA ASN A 58 0.87 10.71 5.29
C ASN A 58 1.41 9.34 4.85
N CYS A 59 2.23 8.68 5.68
CA CYS A 59 2.72 7.33 5.43
C CYS A 59 1.60 6.29 5.38
N ILE A 60 0.59 6.41 6.26
CA ILE A 60 -0.59 5.52 6.25
C ILE A 60 -1.45 5.74 4.99
N LEU A 61 -1.68 7.00 4.60
CA LEU A 61 -2.42 7.36 3.40
C LEU A 61 -1.73 6.81 2.14
N VAL A 62 -0.42 7.00 2.03
CA VAL A 62 0.40 6.46 0.94
C VAL A 62 0.46 4.93 0.98
N GLY A 63 0.42 4.33 2.16
CA GLY A 63 0.36 2.87 2.32
C GLY A 63 -0.92 2.24 1.80
N ILE A 64 -2.07 2.92 2.00
CA ILE A 64 -3.38 2.41 1.60
C ILE A 64 -3.68 2.74 0.13
N PHE A 65 -3.45 4.00 -0.26
CA PHE A 65 -3.82 4.50 -1.58
C PHE A 65 -2.67 4.39 -2.59
N GLY A 66 -1.40 4.36 -2.17
CA GLY A 66 -0.24 4.28 -3.05
C GLY A 66 0.00 5.57 -3.84
N VAL A 67 0.15 5.43 -5.15
CA VAL A 67 0.38 6.53 -6.11
C VAL A 67 -0.67 7.65 -6.04
N PRO A 68 -2.00 7.40 -6.02
CA PRO A 68 -2.98 8.48 -5.93
C PRO A 68 -2.84 9.34 -4.65
N ALA A 69 -2.45 8.77 -3.51
CA ALA A 69 -2.20 9.55 -2.31
C ALA A 69 -0.99 10.49 -2.46
N VAL A 70 0.07 10.05 -3.15
CA VAL A 70 1.24 10.89 -3.43
C VAL A 70 0.83 12.14 -4.20
N ILE A 71 -0.01 12.00 -5.22
CA ILE A 71 -0.47 13.12 -6.06
C ILE A 71 -1.24 14.14 -5.20
N VAL A 72 -2.16 13.65 -4.35
CA VAL A 72 -2.95 14.51 -3.46
C VAL A 72 -2.06 15.22 -2.44
N LEU A 73 -1.10 14.52 -1.83
CA LEU A 73 -0.18 15.07 -0.86
C LEU A 73 0.74 16.14 -1.45
N VAL A 74 1.23 15.90 -2.67
CA VAL A 74 2.04 16.86 -3.41
C VAL A 74 1.22 18.11 -3.73
N ILE A 75 -0.01 17.94 -4.21
CA ILE A 75 -0.94 19.06 -4.41
C ILE A 75 -1.09 19.85 -3.11
N TYR A 76 -1.39 19.18 -1.99
CA TYR A 76 -1.74 19.81 -0.72
C TYR A 76 -0.59 20.58 -0.05
N TYR A 77 0.66 20.15 -0.24
CA TYR A 77 1.83 20.82 0.35
C TYR A 77 2.49 21.84 -0.58
N VAL A 78 2.21 21.80 -1.89
CA VAL A 78 2.76 22.73 -2.87
C VAL A 78 1.87 23.97 -3.04
N MET A 79 0.55 23.84 -2.89
CA MET A 79 -0.42 24.95 -2.96
C MET A 79 -0.72 25.55 -1.60
#